data_AF-A0A845E8W4-F1
#
_entry.id   AF-A0A845E8W4-F1
#
_cell.length_a   1.000
_cell.length_b   1.000
_cell.length_c   1.000
_cell.angle_alpha   90.00
_cell.angle_beta   90.00
_cell.angle_gamma   90.00
#
_symmetry.space_group_name_H-M   'P 1'
#
loop_
_entity.id
_entity.type
_entity.pdbx_description
1 polymer ?
#
loop_
_entity_poly.entity_id
_entity_poly.type
_entity_poly.pdbx_seq_one_letter_code
_entity_poly.pdbx_strand_id
1 'polypeptide(L)' 'MKLLLSNDDGVYSPGLKALYDALEDLGDVRVAAPDRDHSGASNALTLT' A
#
# COMPACT_ATOMS: atom_id res chain seq x y z
N MET A 1 -8.42 4.07 15.52
CA MET A 1 -8.86 3.37 14.29
C MET A 1 -7.68 2.58 13.74
N LYS A 2 -7.90 1.44 13.07
CA LYS A 2 -6.83 0.68 12.39
C LYS A 2 -7.02 0.80 10.88
N LEU A 3 -5.98 1.20 10.17
CA LEU A 3 -5.99 1.42 8.72
C LEU A 3 -4.96 0.52 8.05
N LEU A 4 -5.35 -0.13 6.95
CA LEU A 4 -4.44 -0.88 6.07
C LEU A 4 -4.30 -0.09 4.77
N LEU A 5 -3.08 0.32 4.46
CA LEU A 5 -2.73 1.06 3.25
C LEU A 5 -1.99 0.13 2.29
N SER A 6 -2.40 0.14 1.03
CA SER A 6 -1.84 -0.72 -0.03
C SER A 6 -1.91 -0.02 -1.37
N ASN A 7 -1.00 -0.36 -2.28
CA ASN A 7 -1.01 0.03 -3.69
C ASN A 7 -0.33 -1.07 -4.52
N ASP A 8 -0.41 -0.95 -5.85
CA ASP A 8 0.21 -1.84 -6.84
C ASP A 8 1.53 -1.29 -7.43
N ASP A 9 1.79 0.02 -7.33
CA ASP A 9 3.06 0.62 -7.79
C ASP A 9 4.28 0.24 -6.93
N GLY A 10 4.05 -0.36 -5.76
CA GLY A 10 5.06 -0.82 -4.83
C GLY A 10 5.27 0.07 -3.60
N VAL A 11 5.95 -0.48 -2.60
CA VAL A 11 6.14 0.11 -1.26
C VAL A 11 6.95 1.41 -1.25
N TYR A 12 7.75 1.64 -2.29
CA TYR A 12 8.57 2.85 -2.44
C TYR A 12 7.89 3.93 -3.30
N SER A 13 6.61 3.76 -3.65
CA SER A 13 5.93 4.74 -4.50
C SER A 13 5.75 6.08 -3.75
N PRO A 14 5.94 7.22 -4.44
CA PRO A 14 5.77 8.53 -3.83
C PRO A 14 4.29 8.78 -3.43
N GLY A 15 3.34 8.19 -4.16
CA GLY A 15 1.91 8.30 -3.85
C GLY A 15 1.53 7.59 -2.54
N LEU A 16 2.07 6.39 -2.31
CA LEU A 16 1.85 5.65 -1.06
C LEU A 16 2.40 6.42 0.14
N LYS A 17 3.59 7.02 -0.01
CA LYS A 17 4.20 7.87 1.03
C LYS A 17 3.33 9.09 1.34
N ALA A 18 2.90 9.82 0.31
CA ALA A 18 2.04 10.99 0.49
C ALA A 18 0.71 10.65 1.20
N LEU A 19 0.12 9.49 0.86
CA LEU A 19 -1.11 9.03 1.50
C LEU A 19 -0.89 8.59 2.95
N TYR A 20 0.23 7.93 3.25
CA TYR A 20 0.61 7.59 4.63
C TYR A 20 0.73 8.86 5.48
N ASP A 21 1.49 9.86 5.01
CA ASP A 21 1.72 11.11 5.74
C ASP A 21 0.40 11.88 6.00
N ALA A 22 -0.59 11.75 5.11
CA ALA A 22 -1.90 12.37 5.30
C ALA A 22 -2.81 11.62 6.30
N LEU A 23 -2.54 10.35 6.58
CA LEU A 23 -3.40 9.46 7.37
C LEU A 23 -2.79 9.04 8.71
N GLU A 24 -1.49 9.24 8.93
CA GLU A 24 -0.79 8.80 10.14
C GLU A 24 -1.38 9.39 11.44
N ASP A 25 -1.90 10.62 11.38
CA ASP A 25 -2.55 11.28 12.53
C ASP A 25 -3.98 10.78 12.83
N LEU A 26 -4.59 9.99 11.93
CA LEU A 26 -5.97 9.51 12.06
C LEU A 26 -6.09 8.14 12.74
N GLY A 27 -4.98 7.41 12.91
CA GLY A 27 -4.99 6.10 13.57
C GLY A 27 -3.73 5.26 13.36
N ASP A 28 -3.81 3.99 13.77
CA ASP A 28 -2.74 3.00 13.56
C ASP A 28 -2.74 2.55 12.09
N VAL A 29 -1.87 3.16 11.28
CA VAL A 29 -1.69 2.85 9.85
C VAL A 29 -0.64 1.77 9.67
N ARG A 30 -1.03 0.66 9.02
CA ARG A 30 -0.10 -0.37 8.53
C ARG A 30 -0.04 -0.32 7.01
N VAL A 31 1.16 -0.40 6.45
CA VAL A 31 1.39 -0.40 5.00
C VAL A 31 1.72 -1.82 4.55
N ALA A 32 1.05 -2.31 3.51
CA ALA A 32 1.35 -3.57 2.82
C ALA A 32 1.28 -3.33 1.31
N ALA A 33 2.42 -3.34 0.65
CA ALA A 33 2.55 -3.12 -0.79
C ALA A 33 3.64 -4.03 -1.37
N PRO A 34 3.62 -4.31 -2.68
CA PRO A 34 4.66 -5.12 -3.31
C PRO A 34 6.06 -4.48 -3.23
N ASP A 35 7.11 -5.30 -3.35
CA ASP A 35 8.51 -4.84 -3.35
C ASP A 35 8.89 -4.08 -4.65
N ARG A 36 8.12 -4.30 -5.71
CA ARG A 36 8.31 -3.76 -7.07
C ARG A 36 6.97 -3.35 -7.67
N ASP A 37 6.99 -2.65 -8.79
CA ASP A 37 5.78 -2.30 -9.52
C ASP A 37 5.10 -3.56 -10.07
N HIS A 38 3.84 -3.78 -9.68
CA HIS A 38 2.96 -4.83 -10.18
C HIS A 38 1.74 -4.26 -10.94
N SER A 39 1.85 -3.04 -11.46
CA SER A 39 0.83 -2.42 -12.32
C SER A 39 0.41 -3.37 -13.44
N GLY A 40 -0.87 -3.73 -13.47
CA GLY A 40 -1.44 -4.66 -14.45
C GLY A 40 -1.52 -6.14 -14.01
N ALA A 41 -1.12 -6.48 -12.78
CA ALA A 41 -1.29 -7.83 -12.23
C ALA A 41 -2.76 -8.23 -11.94
N SER A 42 -3.70 -7.29 -12.06
CA SER A 42 -5.12 -7.48 -11.67
C SER A 42 -5.24 -7.98 -10.22
N ASN A 43 -6.37 -8.55 -9.82
CA ASN A 43 -6.60 -9.07 -8.46
C ASN A 43 -6.01 -10.48 -8.28
N ALA A 44 -4.84 -10.77 -8.86
CA ALA A 44 -4.22 -12.09 -8.77
C ALA A 44 -3.83 -12.41 -7.33
N LEU A 45 -4.48 -13.42 -6.75
CA LEU A 45 -4.16 -13.93 -5.42
C LEU A 45 -3.19 -15.11 -5.56
N THR A 46 -2.05 -15.05 -4.88
CA THR A 46 -1.15 -16.21 -4.78
C THR A 46 -1.78 -17.23 -3.82
N LEU A 47 -2.08 -18.44 -4.31
CA LEU A 47 -2.83 -19.48 -3.59
C LEU A 47 -1.96 -20.64 -3.06
N THR A 48 -0.64 -20.52 -3.18
CA THR A 48 0.34 -21.58 -2.82
C THR A 48 1.05 -21.28 -1.52
#